data_AF-A0A937TT10-F1
#
_entry.id   AF-A0A937TT10-F1
#
_cell.length_a   1.000
_cell.length_b   1.000
_cell.length_c   1.000
_cell.angle_alpha   90.00
_cell.angle_beta   90.00
_cell.angle_gamma   90.00
#
_symmetry.space_group_name_H-M   'P 1'
#
loop_
_entity.id
_entity.type
_entity.pdbx_description
1 polymer ?
#
loop_
_entity_poly.entity_id
_entity_poly.type
_entity_poly.pdbx_seq_one_letter_code
_entity_poly.pdbx_strand_id
1 'polypeptide(L)'
;IAMKIFHASQVSVGEAGDYFQVLFNEGPEDSANYLLIQRDFEEPVSKKCYVEDGMPVTAGHFRVSRAQLGRDRFSAELAAHRDNRLEVTFAVSEADFAELKRVMKIMIPHVRIAE
;
A
#
# COMPACT_ATOMS: atom_id res chain seq x y z
N ILE A 1 -11.26 15.79 -5.79
CA ILE A 1 -10.20 14.86 -5.37
C ILE A 1 -10.82 14.05 -4.25
N ALA A 2 -11.32 12.84 -4.50
CA ALA A 2 -11.67 11.98 -3.38
C ALA A 2 -10.38 11.44 -2.76
N MET A 3 -10.40 11.29 -1.45
CA MET A 3 -9.28 10.89 -0.63
C MET A 3 -9.79 9.82 0.32
N LYS A 4 -9.23 8.62 0.23
CA LYS A 4 -9.56 7.57 1.19
C LYS A 4 -8.65 7.72 2.40
N ILE A 5 -9.26 7.90 3.57
CA ILE A 5 -8.57 7.98 4.87
C ILE A 5 -9.26 6.97 5.79
N PHE A 6 -8.49 6.04 6.35
CA PHE A 6 -8.97 5.15 7.39
C PHE A 6 -7.84 4.75 8.35
N HIS A 7 -8.21 4.10 9.45
CA HIS A 7 -7.27 3.52 10.40
C HIS A 7 -7.26 2.01 10.25
N ALA A 8 -6.11 1.44 9.91
CA ALA A 8 -5.92 0.01 9.85
C ALA A 8 -5.59 -0.53 11.25
N SER A 9 -6.41 -1.47 11.72
CA SER A 9 -6.16 -2.22 12.96
C SER A 9 -5.15 -3.35 12.75
N GLN A 10 -4.97 -3.78 11.50
CA GLN A 10 -4.01 -4.81 11.12
C GLN A 10 -3.21 -4.39 9.88
N VAL A 11 -1.92 -4.73 9.89
CA VAL A 11 -1.04 -4.61 8.73
C VAL A 11 -0.40 -5.96 8.49
N SER A 12 -0.58 -6.50 7.28
CA SER A 12 0.00 -7.78 6.88
C SER A 12 0.96 -7.56 5.72
N VAL A 13 2.11 -8.22 5.77
CA VAL A 13 3.12 -8.20 4.73
C VAL A 13 3.22 -9.60 4.13
N GLY A 14 3.32 -9.70 2.80
CA GLY A 14 3.47 -10.97 2.11
C GLY A 14 4.58 -10.94 1.07
N GLU A 15 5.31 -12.04 0.96
CA GLU A 15 6.40 -12.25 0.00
C GLU A 15 6.37 -13.70 -0.49
N ALA A 16 6.37 -13.89 -1.81
CA ALA A 16 6.39 -15.21 -2.44
C ALA A 16 7.14 -15.12 -3.79
N GLY A 17 8.43 -15.48 -3.80
CA GLY A 17 9.25 -15.35 -5.01
C GLY A 17 9.38 -13.89 -5.44
N ASP A 18 8.96 -13.59 -6.66
CA ASP A 18 8.98 -12.25 -7.26
C ASP A 18 7.71 -11.43 -6.94
N TYR A 19 6.85 -11.95 -6.07
CA TYR A 19 5.60 -11.32 -5.67
C TYR A 19 5.67 -10.75 -4.25
N PHE A 20 5.26 -9.48 -4.10
CA PHE A 20 5.25 -8.75 -2.83
C PHE A 20 3.91 -8.08 -2.61
N GLN A 21 3.45 -8.04 -1.35
CA GLN A 21 2.22 -7.34 -0.99
C GLN A 21 2.25 -6.73 0.40
N VAL A 22 1.43 -5.71 0.58
CA VAL A 22 1.06 -5.14 1.88
C VAL A 22 -0.45 -4.94 1.91
N LEU A 23 -1.09 -5.43 2.98
CA LEU A 23 -2.50 -5.24 3.27
C LEU A 23 -2.65 -4.42 4.55
N PHE A 24 -3.33 -3.29 4.45
CA PHE A 24 -3.83 -2.51 5.59
C PHE A 24 -5.32 -2.79 5.74
N ASN A 25 -5.79 -3.26 6.90
CA ASN A 25 -7.17 -3.67 7.10
C ASN A 25 -7.76 -3.07 8.39
N GLU A 26 -8.99 -2.54 8.33
CA GLU A 26 -9.69 -1.94 9.49
C GLU A 26 -10.25 -3.01 10.46
N GLY A 27 -10.42 -4.27 10.06
CA GLY A 27 -10.98 -5.33 10.92
C GLY A 27 -10.65 -6.77 10.46
N PRO A 28 -11.35 -7.81 10.96
CA PRO A 28 -11.18 -9.20 10.47
C PRO A 28 -11.54 -9.32 8.98
N GLU A 29 -11.17 -10.44 8.34
CA GLU A 29 -10.99 -10.67 6.88
C GLU A 29 -12.09 -10.23 5.89
N ASP A 30 -13.21 -9.65 6.33
CA ASP A 30 -14.31 -9.13 5.49
C ASP A 30 -14.60 -7.62 5.72
N SER A 31 -13.64 -6.86 6.26
CA SER A 31 -13.85 -5.42 6.49
C SER A 31 -14.03 -4.67 5.16
N ALA A 32 -15.02 -3.78 5.10
CA ALA A 32 -15.28 -2.96 3.91
C ALA A 32 -14.17 -1.93 3.62
N ASN A 33 -13.26 -1.71 4.58
CA ASN A 33 -12.19 -0.72 4.49
C ASN A 33 -10.83 -1.39 4.65
N TYR A 34 -10.23 -1.67 3.49
CA TYR A 34 -8.83 -2.07 3.41
C TYR A 34 -8.12 -1.28 2.32
N LEU A 35 -6.80 -1.41 2.30
CA LEU A 35 -5.92 -1.00 1.23
C LEU A 35 -4.90 -2.12 1.00
N LEU A 36 -4.97 -2.73 -0.17
CA LEU A 36 -4.05 -3.73 -0.66
C LEU A 36 -3.15 -3.11 -1.72
N ILE A 37 -1.84 -3.28 -1.56
CA ILE A 37 -0.83 -2.84 -2.53
C ILE A 37 0.04 -4.04 -2.85
N GLN A 38 0.14 -4.36 -4.12
CA GLN A 38 0.87 -5.52 -4.61
C GLN A 38 1.83 -5.10 -5.71
N ARG A 39 2.95 -5.81 -5.80
CA ARG A 39 3.83 -5.74 -6.96
C ARG A 39 4.41 -7.09 -7.27
N ASP A 40 4.17 -7.50 -8.50
CA ASP A 40 4.77 -8.66 -9.13
C ASP A 40 5.91 -8.20 -10.07
N PHE A 41 7.05 -8.88 -10.00
CA PHE A 41 8.22 -8.61 -10.83
C PHE A 41 8.41 -9.63 -11.98
N GLU A 42 7.51 -10.60 -12.17
CA GLU A 42 7.51 -11.51 -13.32
C GLU A 42 7.42 -10.75 -14.66
N GLU A 43 6.78 -9.57 -14.67
CA GLU A 43 6.81 -8.60 -15.77
C GLU A 43 7.63 -7.35 -15.37
N PRO A 44 8.98 -7.40 -15.42
CA PRO A 44 9.85 -6.38 -14.82
C PRO A 44 9.69 -4.96 -15.42
N VAL A 45 9.04 -4.84 -16.57
CA VAL A 45 8.78 -3.54 -17.25
C VAL A 45 7.63 -2.78 -16.59
N SER A 46 6.74 -3.48 -15.87
CA SER A 46 5.61 -2.93 -15.15
C SER A 46 6.09 -2.13 -13.93
N LYS A 47 6.36 -0.84 -14.10
CA LYS A 47 6.64 0.11 -12.99
C LYS A 47 5.36 0.45 -12.18
N LYS A 48 4.41 -0.47 -12.14
CA LYS A 48 3.08 -0.28 -11.57
C LYS A 48 2.90 -1.21 -10.37
N CYS A 49 2.14 -0.75 -9.39
CA CYS A 49 1.60 -1.59 -8.34
C CYS A 49 0.14 -1.88 -8.67
N TYR A 50 -0.32 -3.09 -8.38
CA TYR A 50 -1.75 -3.33 -8.24
C TYR A 50 -2.21 -2.72 -6.92
N VAL A 51 -3.32 -2.00 -6.96
CA VAL A 51 -3.91 -1.34 -5.79
C VAL A 51 -5.39 -1.68 -5.76
N GLU A 52 -5.89 -2.03 -4.57
CA GLU A 52 -7.29 -2.34 -4.32
C GLU A 52 -7.68 -1.82 -2.95
N ASP A 53 -8.85 -1.19 -2.83
CA ASP A 53 -9.27 -0.50 -1.62
C ASP A 53 -10.74 -0.76 -1.25
N GLY A 54 -11.25 -1.98 -1.48
CA GLY A 54 -12.63 -2.36 -1.14
C GLY A 54 -13.71 -1.76 -2.06
N MET A 55 -13.33 -0.91 -3.01
CA MET A 55 -14.19 -0.41 -4.08
C MET A 55 -13.77 -1.08 -5.39
N PRO A 56 -14.51 -2.07 -5.92
CA PRO A 56 -14.06 -2.86 -7.07
C PRO A 56 -13.78 -2.02 -8.33
N VAL A 57 -14.45 -0.88 -8.48
CA VAL A 57 -14.30 0.05 -9.62
C VAL A 57 -12.98 0.84 -9.60
N THR A 58 -12.28 0.90 -8.47
CA THR A 58 -10.99 1.60 -8.30
C THR A 58 -9.80 0.66 -8.26
N ALA A 59 -10.03 -0.66 -8.27
CA ALA A 59 -8.98 -1.66 -8.27
C ALA A 59 -8.24 -1.72 -9.62
N GLY A 60 -6.90 -1.83 -9.60
CA GLY A 60 -6.12 -1.97 -10.82
C GLY A 60 -4.64 -1.63 -10.70
N HIS A 61 -3.96 -1.58 -11.85
CA HIS A 61 -2.52 -1.34 -11.92
C HIS A 61 -2.21 0.15 -12.14
N PHE A 62 -1.56 0.76 -11.15
CA PHE A 62 -1.24 2.18 -11.15
C PHE A 62 0.24 2.43 -10.95
N ARG A 63 0.75 3.50 -11.59
CA ARG A 63 2.05 4.04 -11.24
C ARG A 63 1.89 4.89 -9.98
N VAL A 64 2.62 4.55 -8.92
CA VAL A 64 2.70 5.38 -7.72
C VAL A 64 3.59 6.59 -8.02
N SER A 65 3.03 7.80 -8.07
CA SER A 65 3.79 9.03 -8.37
C SER A 65 4.53 9.56 -7.14
N ARG A 66 3.91 9.44 -5.95
CA ARG A 66 4.49 9.80 -4.65
C ARG A 66 4.05 8.79 -3.61
N ALA A 67 4.94 8.47 -2.69
CA ALA A 67 4.62 7.65 -1.54
C ALA A 67 5.46 8.09 -0.34
N GLN A 68 4.83 8.07 0.84
CA GLN A 68 5.50 8.34 2.10
C GLN A 68 5.04 7.32 3.14
N LEU A 69 6.01 6.69 3.79
CA LEU A 69 5.82 5.76 4.89
C LEU A 69 6.46 6.34 6.15
N GLY A 70 5.65 6.60 7.17
CA GLY A 70 6.07 6.95 8.53
C GLY A 70 5.71 5.85 9.52
N ARG A 71 6.07 6.06 10.80
CA ARG A 71 5.90 5.05 11.86
C ARG A 71 4.45 4.62 12.13
N ASP A 72 3.51 5.50 11.83
CA ASP A 72 2.09 5.40 12.13
C ASP A 72 1.17 5.66 10.92
N ARG A 73 1.75 5.90 9.74
CA ARG A 73 1.00 6.33 8.55
C ARG A 73 1.69 5.96 7.25
N PHE A 74 0.88 5.56 6.28
CA PHE A 74 1.28 5.47 4.88
C PHE A 74 0.39 6.37 4.02
N SER A 75 0.98 7.02 3.03
CA SER A 75 0.24 7.77 2.01
C SER A 75 0.83 7.54 0.63
N ALA A 76 -0.03 7.55 -0.38
CA ALA A 76 0.36 7.43 -1.78
C ALA A 76 -0.50 8.29 -2.71
N GLU A 77 0.12 8.73 -3.79
CA GLU A 77 -0.55 9.34 -4.94
C GLU A 77 -0.41 8.40 -6.16
N LEU A 78 -1.53 8.08 -6.80
CA LEU A 78 -1.62 7.26 -8.01
C LEU A 78 -1.67 8.15 -9.26
N ALA A 79 -0.78 7.93 -10.22
CA ALA A 79 -0.78 8.71 -11.45
C ALA A 79 -2.04 8.46 -12.28
N ALA A 80 -2.62 9.53 -12.85
CA ALA A 80 -3.76 9.50 -13.76
C ALA A 80 -5.09 8.91 -13.20
N HIS A 81 -5.20 8.74 -11.88
CA HIS A 81 -6.47 8.37 -11.22
C HIS A 81 -7.25 9.63 -10.79
N ARG A 82 -8.58 9.66 -10.94
CA ARG A 82 -9.41 10.83 -10.51
C ARG A 82 -9.40 11.02 -8.99
N ASP A 83 -9.29 9.91 -8.27
CA ASP A 83 -9.24 9.83 -6.81
C ASP A 83 -7.88 9.26 -6.41
N ASN A 84 -6.85 10.05 -6.68
CA ASN A 84 -5.48 9.56 -6.70
C ASN A 84 -4.81 9.45 -5.33
N ARG A 85 -5.41 9.96 -4.25
CA ARG A 85 -4.73 10.03 -2.96
C ARG A 85 -5.30 9.02 -1.97
N LEU A 86 -4.40 8.21 -1.46
CA LEU A 86 -4.64 7.19 -0.44
C LEU A 86 -3.87 7.57 0.82
N GLU A 87 -4.52 7.47 1.97
CA GLU A 87 -3.88 7.67 3.26
C GLU A 87 -4.43 6.64 4.26
N VAL A 88 -3.55 5.95 4.96
CA VAL A 88 -3.92 4.98 6.00
C VAL A 88 -3.03 5.20 7.22
N THR A 89 -3.65 5.23 8.39
CA THR A 89 -2.94 5.24 9.66
C THR A 89 -2.93 3.85 10.26
N PHE A 90 -1.93 3.52 11.07
CA PHE A 90 -1.79 2.20 11.67
C PHE A 90 -0.93 2.27 12.94
N ALA A 91 -1.02 1.23 13.76
CA ALA A 91 -0.11 1.01 14.88
C ALA A 91 0.42 -0.43 14.82
N VAL A 92 1.73 -0.59 14.69
CA VAL A 92 2.39 -1.89 14.58
C VAL A 92 3.64 -1.94 15.45
N SER A 93 4.16 -3.13 15.76
CA SER A 93 5.41 -3.25 16.52
C SER A 93 6.62 -2.70 15.73
N GLU A 94 7.76 -2.54 16.39
CA GLU A 94 8.99 -2.10 15.69
C GLU A 94 9.47 -3.15 14.67
N ALA A 95 9.35 -4.43 15.01
CA ALA A 95 9.68 -5.53 14.11
C ALA A 95 8.79 -5.53 12.87
N ASP A 96 7.48 -5.42 13.05
CA ASP A 96 6.51 -5.37 11.95
C ASP A 96 6.73 -4.12 11.08
N PHE A 97 7.07 -2.98 11.70
CA PHE A 97 7.39 -1.76 10.96
C PHE A 97 8.67 -1.92 10.12
N ALA A 98 9.70 -2.59 10.65
CA ALA A 98 10.93 -2.87 9.92
C ALA A 98 10.66 -3.76 8.69
N GLU A 99 9.80 -4.77 8.84
CA GLU A 99 9.36 -5.63 7.74
C GLU A 99 8.54 -4.87 6.70
N LEU A 100 7.54 -4.11 7.13
CA LEU A 100 6.74 -3.22 6.27
C LEU A 100 7.64 -2.27 5.48
N LYS A 101 8.59 -1.61 6.14
CA LYS A 101 9.55 -0.69 5.53
C LYS A 101 10.41 -1.38 4.48
N ARG A 102 10.84 -2.63 4.71
CA ARG A 102 11.62 -3.42 3.74
C ARG A 102 10.79 -3.69 2.49
N VAL A 103 9.59 -4.25 2.64
CA VAL A 103 8.75 -4.64 1.50
C VAL A 103 8.24 -3.43 0.73
N MET A 104 7.89 -2.34 1.41
CA MET A 104 7.47 -1.09 0.74
C MET A 104 8.58 -0.48 -0.12
N LYS A 105 9.85 -0.58 0.30
CA LYS A 105 11.00 -0.13 -0.52
C LYS A 105 11.21 -1.00 -1.76
N ILE A 106 10.93 -2.30 -1.66
CA ILE A 106 11.00 -3.21 -2.82
C ILE A 106 9.89 -2.84 -3.81
N MET A 107 8.64 -2.81 -3.34
CA MET A 107 7.48 -2.53 -4.18
C MET A 107 7.52 -1.11 -4.78
N ILE A 108 7.93 -0.11 -4.01
CA ILE A 108 7.92 1.31 -4.40
C ILE A 108 9.32 1.90 -4.14
N PRO A 109 10.27 1.77 -5.09
CA PRO A 109 11.67 2.17 -4.88
C PRO A 109 11.90 3.63 -4.49
N HIS A 110 10.96 4.52 -4.84
CA HIS A 110 10.99 5.94 -4.51
C HIS A 110 10.12 6.32 -3.29
N VAL A 111 9.67 5.35 -2.49
CA VAL A 111 8.96 5.63 -1.24
C VAL A 111 9.86 6.44 -0.30
N ARG A 112 9.34 7.56 0.18
CA ARG A 112 10.02 8.37 1.19
C ARG A 112 9.75 7.77 2.56
N ILE A 113 10.79 7.58 3.35
CA ILE A 113 10.64 7.19 4.75
C ILE A 113 10.64 8.48 5.58
N ALA A 114 9.57 8.70 6.33
CA ALA A 114 9.54 9.70 7.38
C ALA A 114 10.01 9.03 8.68
N GLU A 115 11.06 9.58 9.29
CA GLU A 115 11.53 9.16 10.61
C GLU A 115 10.67 9.77 11.72
#